data_AF-Q6R744-F1
#
_entry.id   AF-Q6R744-F1
#
_cell.length_a   1.000
_cell.length_b   1.000
_cell.length_c   1.000
_cell.angle_alpha   90.00
_cell.angle_beta   90.00
_cell.angle_gamma   90.00
#
_symmetry.space_group_name_H-M   'P 1'
#
loop_
_entity.id
_entity.type
_entity.pdbx_description
1 polymer ?
#
loop_
_entity_poly.entity_id
_entity_poly.type
_entity_poly.pdbx_seq_one_letter_code
_entity_poly.pdbx_strand_id
1 'polypeptide(L)'
;VFPQRASGRGDFRIWNSQLVRYAGYRQQDGSVRGDPANVEITELCIQHGWTPGNGRFDVLPLLLQAPDEPPELFALPPELVLEVPLEHPTLEWFAALGLRWYALPAVSNMLLEIGGLEFPAAPFSGWYMSTEIGTR
;
A
#
# COMPACT_ATOMS: atom_id res chain seq x y z
N VAL A 1 9.20 12.36 -8.00
CA VAL A 1 8.12 13.01 -8.78
C VAL A 1 8.19 12.46 -10.20
N PHE A 2 7.15 11.74 -10.66
CA PHE A 2 7.07 11.23 -12.04
C PHE A 2 6.65 12.36 -13.01
N PRO A 3 6.65 12.14 -14.34
CA PRO A 3 6.30 13.20 -15.30
C PRO A 3 4.94 13.85 -15.04
N GLN A 4 4.83 15.14 -15.34
CA GLN A 4 3.58 15.90 -15.26
C GLN A 4 2.55 15.43 -16.29
N ARG A 5 1.28 15.68 -16.02
CA ARG A 5 0.17 15.47 -16.96
C ARG A 5 0.40 16.26 -18.25
N ALA A 6 0.06 15.65 -19.38
CA ALA A 6 0.11 16.28 -20.71
C ALA A 6 -1.23 16.11 -21.41
N SER A 7 -1.69 17.14 -22.12
CA SER A 7 -2.95 17.09 -22.88
C SER A 7 -2.88 16.05 -24.00
N GLY A 8 -3.94 15.27 -24.18
CA GLY A 8 -4.04 14.25 -25.24
C GLY A 8 -3.28 12.96 -24.95
N ARG A 9 -2.82 12.74 -23.71
CA ARG A 9 -2.10 11.55 -23.27
C ARG A 9 -2.61 11.10 -21.89
N GLY A 10 -2.58 9.80 -21.60
CA GLY A 10 -2.88 9.27 -20.27
C GLY A 10 -1.90 9.74 -19.18
N ASP A 11 -2.23 9.45 -17.92
CA ASP A 11 -1.41 9.83 -16.76
C ASP A 11 -0.47 8.71 -16.30
N PHE A 12 0.67 9.10 -15.72
CA PHE A 12 1.40 8.22 -14.81
C PHE A 12 0.63 8.08 -13.50
N ARG A 13 0.38 6.85 -13.03
CA ARG A 13 -0.34 6.60 -11.78
C ARG A 13 0.28 5.47 -10.97
N ILE A 14 0.27 5.62 -9.66
CA ILE A 14 0.42 4.54 -8.70
C ILE A 14 -0.97 4.26 -8.15
N TRP A 15 -1.47 3.04 -8.36
CA TRP A 15 -2.84 2.69 -7.98
C TRP A 15 -2.96 2.43 -6.48
N ASN A 16 -1.87 1.99 -5.84
CA ASN A 16 -1.78 1.86 -4.39
C ASN A 16 -1.95 3.22 -3.70
N SER A 17 -2.66 3.25 -2.58
CA SER A 17 -2.82 4.46 -1.75
C SER A 17 -1.55 4.83 -0.99
N GLN A 18 -0.80 3.82 -0.56
CA GLN A 18 0.57 3.96 -0.06
C GLN A 18 1.49 2.93 -0.73
N LEU A 19 2.79 3.22 -0.81
CA LEU A 19 3.77 2.30 -1.41
C LEU A 19 3.87 0.97 -0.67
N VAL A 20 3.70 0.97 0.65
CA VAL A 20 3.65 -0.24 1.47
C VAL A 20 2.30 -0.27 2.19
N ARG A 21 1.50 -1.30 1.90
CA ARG A 21 0.25 -1.61 2.63
C ARG A 21 0.06 -3.12 2.69
N TYR A 22 -0.72 -3.57 3.67
CA TYR A 22 -1.13 -4.96 3.77
C TYR A 22 -2.37 -5.25 2.93
N ALA A 23 -2.44 -6.45 2.37
CA ALA A 23 -3.59 -6.91 1.61
C ALA A 23 -4.82 -7.16 2.51
N GLY A 24 -6.00 -7.15 1.91
CA GLY A 24 -7.28 -7.46 2.55
C GLY A 24 -8.06 -8.47 1.73
N TYR A 25 -8.34 -9.64 2.31
CA TYR A 25 -9.00 -10.76 1.63
C TYR A 25 -10.40 -10.99 2.21
N ARG A 26 -11.45 -10.82 1.39
CA ARG A 26 -12.81 -11.21 1.79
C ARG A 26 -12.88 -12.72 1.97
N GLN A 27 -13.42 -13.15 3.11
CA GLN A 27 -13.62 -14.55 3.44
C GLN A 27 -15.05 -14.99 3.07
N GLN A 28 -15.27 -16.30 3.01
CA GLN A 28 -16.59 -16.88 2.67
C GLN A 28 -17.68 -16.54 3.70
N ASP A 29 -17.30 -16.33 4.96
CA ASP A 29 -18.20 -15.95 6.07
C ASP A 29 -18.50 -14.44 6.13
N GLY A 30 -17.98 -13.67 5.16
CA GLY A 30 -18.14 -12.21 5.10
C GLY A 30 -17.12 -11.43 5.92
N SER A 31 -16.27 -12.09 6.71
CA SER A 31 -15.15 -11.42 7.38
C SER A 31 -14.05 -11.02 6.40
N VAL A 32 -13.11 -10.19 6.84
CA VAL A 32 -11.91 -9.84 6.07
C VAL A 32 -10.68 -10.28 6.83
N ARG A 33 -9.78 -11.00 6.15
CA ARG A 33 -8.45 -11.29 6.65
C ARG A 33 -7.46 -10.26 6.12
N GLY A 34 -6.62 -9.73 6.99
CA GLY A 34 -5.68 -8.65 6.65
C GLY A 34 -6.30 -7.29 6.91
N ASP A 35 -6.05 -6.34 6.01
CA ASP A 35 -6.49 -4.95 6.15
C ASP A 35 -7.79 -4.68 5.36
N PRO A 36 -8.94 -4.47 6.03
CA PRO A 36 -10.22 -4.21 5.36
C PRO A 36 -10.21 -3.00 4.42
N ALA A 37 -9.35 -2.01 4.66
CA ALA A 37 -9.26 -0.82 3.83
C ALA A 37 -8.74 -1.11 2.42
N ASN A 38 -8.04 -2.24 2.23
CA ASN A 38 -7.33 -2.54 0.98
C ASN A 38 -7.96 -3.69 0.20
N VAL A 39 -9.20 -4.08 0.53
CA VAL A 39 -9.89 -5.19 -0.15
C VAL A 39 -10.00 -4.95 -1.66
N GLU A 40 -10.43 -3.75 -2.07
CA GLU A 40 -10.61 -3.45 -3.50
C GLU A 40 -9.30 -3.51 -4.28
N ILE A 41 -8.24 -2.87 -3.79
CA ILE A 41 -6.92 -2.93 -4.46
C ILE A 41 -6.32 -4.34 -4.41
N THR A 42 -6.60 -5.13 -3.37
CA THR A 42 -6.18 -6.53 -3.29
C THR A 42 -6.80 -7.35 -4.40
N GLU A 43 -8.11 -7.22 -4.62
CA GLU A 43 -8.82 -7.90 -5.72
C GLU A 43 -8.29 -7.45 -7.09
N LEU A 44 -8.00 -6.16 -7.27
CA LEU A 44 -7.37 -5.67 -8.51
C LEU A 44 -5.99 -6.30 -8.73
N CYS A 45 -5.15 -6.38 -7.70
CA CYS A 45 -3.86 -7.06 -7.82
C CYS A 45 -4.05 -8.53 -8.24
N ILE A 46 -5.00 -9.26 -7.65
CA ILE A 46 -5.28 -10.65 -8.02
C ILE A 46 -5.75 -10.74 -9.49
N GLN A 47 -6.64 -9.86 -9.92
CA GLN A 47 -7.12 -9.78 -11.32
C GLN A 47 -5.99 -9.50 -12.31
N HIS A 48 -4.99 -8.72 -11.91
CA HIS A 48 -3.80 -8.42 -12.71
C HIS A 48 -2.71 -9.51 -12.63
N GLY A 49 -2.96 -10.64 -11.95
CA GLY A 49 -2.08 -11.81 -11.94
C GLY A 49 -1.25 -11.99 -10.66
N TRP A 50 -1.50 -11.20 -9.61
CA TRP A 50 -0.88 -11.45 -8.32
C TRP A 50 -1.39 -12.76 -7.72
N THR A 51 -0.48 -13.63 -7.29
CA THR A 51 -0.84 -14.83 -6.53
C THR A 51 -0.83 -14.47 -5.04
N PRO A 52 -1.99 -14.40 -4.36
CA PRO A 52 -2.06 -13.97 -2.97
C PRO A 52 -1.49 -15.03 -2.03
N GLY A 53 -0.94 -14.59 -0.89
CA GLY A 53 -0.53 -15.48 0.19
C GLY A 53 -1.75 -16.04 0.92
N ASN A 54 -2.50 -15.15 1.61
CA ASN A 54 -3.62 -15.39 2.55
C ASN A 54 -3.25 -15.18 4.04
N GLY A 55 -2.21 -14.39 4.31
CA GLY A 55 -1.78 -13.95 5.64
C GLY A 55 -2.49 -12.67 6.11
N ARG A 56 -2.30 -12.32 7.38
CA ARG A 56 -2.83 -11.08 7.99
C ARG A 56 -2.03 -9.82 7.63
N PHE A 57 -0.79 -10.00 7.18
CA PHE A 57 0.18 -8.92 6.97
C PHE A 57 0.96 -9.15 5.66
N ASP A 58 0.27 -9.64 4.63
CA ASP A 58 0.83 -9.83 3.30
C ASP A 58 1.02 -8.46 2.64
N VAL A 59 2.26 -8.10 2.29
CA VAL A 59 2.56 -6.83 1.63
C VAL A 59 2.04 -6.87 0.19
N LEU A 60 1.26 -5.85 -0.17
CA LEU A 60 0.73 -5.71 -1.53
C LEU A 60 1.87 -5.47 -2.55
N PRO A 61 1.77 -6.01 -3.77
CA PRO A 61 2.58 -5.54 -4.87
C PRO A 61 2.20 -4.10 -5.25
N LEU A 62 3.11 -3.41 -5.93
CA LEU A 62 2.81 -2.15 -6.59
C LEU A 62 2.06 -2.41 -7.90
N LEU A 63 1.00 -1.65 -8.14
CA LEU A 63 0.26 -1.62 -9.39
C LEU A 63 0.51 -0.26 -10.05
N LEU A 64 1.39 -0.26 -11.06
CA LEU A 64 1.97 0.94 -11.66
C LEU A 64 1.47 1.11 -13.09
N GLN A 65 1.10 2.33 -13.45
CA GLN A 65 0.58 2.66 -14.77
C GLN A 65 1.42 3.73 -15.45
N ALA A 66 1.90 3.41 -16.64
CA ALA A 66 2.39 4.37 -17.61
C ALA A 66 1.23 4.90 -18.48
N PRO A 67 1.39 6.07 -19.12
CA PRO A 67 0.35 6.64 -19.96
C PRO A 67 -0.13 5.70 -21.07
N ASP A 68 -1.45 5.58 -21.18
CA ASP A 68 -2.14 4.83 -22.24
C ASP A 68 -1.86 3.32 -22.25
N GLU A 69 -1.26 2.81 -21.17
CA GLU A 69 -0.95 1.40 -20.95
C GLU A 69 -1.80 0.82 -19.80
N PRO A 70 -2.10 -0.49 -19.82
CA PRO A 70 -2.66 -1.17 -18.64
C PRO A 70 -1.66 -1.13 -17.48
N PRO A 71 -2.12 -1.14 -16.21
CA PRO A 71 -1.20 -1.18 -15.09
C PRO A 71 -0.49 -2.54 -14.99
N GLU A 72 0.76 -2.50 -14.57
CA GLU A 72 1.63 -3.65 -14.37
C GLU A 72 1.93 -3.88 -12.88
N LEU A 73 2.12 -5.15 -12.50
CA LEU A 73 2.38 -5.57 -11.14
C LEU A 73 3.87 -5.72 -10.86
N PHE A 74 4.32 -5.17 -9.73
CA PHE A 74 5.69 -5.29 -9.26
C PHE A 74 5.69 -5.67 -7.77
N ALA A 75 6.18 -6.87 -7.46
CA ALA A 75 6.40 -7.26 -6.06
C ALA A 75 7.56 -6.43 -5.47
N LEU A 76 7.37 -5.90 -4.27
CA LEU A 76 8.46 -5.25 -3.54
C LEU A 76 9.45 -6.33 -3.05
N PRO A 77 10.77 -6.13 -3.24
CA PRO A 77 11.76 -6.98 -2.60
C PRO A 77 11.56 -6.95 -1.08
N PRO A 78 11.37 -8.11 -0.41
CA PRO A 78 11.06 -8.16 1.02
C PRO A 78 12.10 -7.43 1.91
N GLU A 79 13.37 -7.44 1.49
CA GLU A 79 14.47 -6.76 2.17
C GLU A 79 14.38 -5.23 2.16
N LEU A 80 13.54 -4.65 1.28
CA LEU A 80 13.27 -3.21 1.25
C LEU A 80 12.07 -2.82 2.12
N VAL A 81 11.30 -3.79 2.63
CA VAL A 81 10.12 -3.56 3.45
C VAL A 81 10.46 -3.81 4.92
N LEU A 82 10.87 -2.75 5.62
CA LEU A 82 11.11 -2.83 7.06
C LEU A 82 9.79 -2.91 7.82
N GLU A 83 9.61 -3.97 8.61
CA GLU A 83 8.47 -4.15 9.51
C GLU A 83 8.94 -4.23 10.97
N VAL A 84 8.10 -3.71 11.87
CA VAL A 84 8.32 -3.71 13.31
C VAL A 84 7.30 -4.66 13.95
N PRO A 85 7.73 -5.77 14.59
CA PRO A 85 6.84 -6.57 15.41
C PRO A 85 6.42 -5.77 16.65
N LEU A 86 5.15 -5.86 17.03
CA LEU A 86 4.62 -5.11 18.16
C LEU A 86 4.62 -5.97 19.42
N GLU A 87 5.27 -5.47 20.46
CA GLU A 87 5.30 -6.02 21.80
C GLU A 87 4.92 -4.94 22.83
N HIS A 88 4.45 -5.36 24.00
CA HIS A 88 4.16 -4.44 25.08
C HIS A 88 5.26 -4.52 26.14
N PRO A 89 5.77 -3.39 26.66
CA PRO A 89 6.96 -3.37 27.52
C PRO A 89 6.81 -4.15 28.84
N THR A 90 5.57 -4.38 29.28
CA THR A 90 5.27 -5.07 30.54
C THR A 90 4.24 -6.19 30.42
N LEU A 91 3.64 -6.39 29.23
CA LEU A 91 2.58 -7.38 29.03
C LEU A 91 3.07 -8.42 28.02
N GLU A 92 3.74 -9.46 28.52
CA GLU A 92 4.40 -10.49 27.69
C GLU A 92 3.45 -11.16 26.69
N TRP A 93 2.18 -11.33 27.05
CA TRP A 93 1.18 -11.95 26.18
C TRP A 93 0.91 -11.14 24.90
N PHE A 94 1.27 -9.86 24.86
CA PHE A 94 0.96 -8.99 23.72
C PHE A 94 1.69 -9.43 22.45
N ALA A 95 2.95 -9.87 22.56
CA ALA A 95 3.72 -10.38 21.43
C ALA A 95 3.06 -11.60 20.76
N ALA A 96 2.31 -12.41 21.54
CA ALA A 96 1.59 -13.58 21.03
C ALA A 96 0.41 -13.22 20.11
N LEU A 97 -0.03 -11.95 20.07
CA LEU A 97 -1.01 -11.47 19.08
C LEU A 97 -0.47 -11.47 17.65
N GLY A 98 0.87 -11.51 17.50
CA GLY A 98 1.57 -11.54 16.22
C GLY A 98 1.33 -10.27 15.39
N LEU A 99 1.13 -9.12 16.04
CA LEU A 99 0.92 -7.84 15.36
C LEU A 99 2.25 -7.30 14.84
N ARG A 100 2.21 -6.64 13.69
CA ARG A 100 3.35 -5.95 13.09
C ARG A 100 2.88 -4.79 12.23
N TRP A 101 3.78 -3.85 11.96
CA TRP A 101 3.51 -2.75 11.04
C TRP A 101 4.75 -2.36 10.24
N TYR A 102 4.56 -1.90 9.01
CA TYR A 102 5.66 -1.38 8.18
C TYR A 102 6.14 -0.03 8.70
N ALA A 103 7.45 0.23 8.61
CA ALA A 103 8.06 1.42 9.21
C ALA A 103 7.84 2.71 8.41
N LEU A 104 7.57 2.61 7.11
CA LEU A 104 7.56 3.74 6.19
C LEU A 104 6.12 4.12 5.76
N PRO A 105 5.54 5.21 6.29
CA PRO A 105 4.32 5.78 5.74
C PRO A 105 4.65 6.53 4.45
N ALA A 106 4.16 6.02 3.31
CA ALA A 106 4.50 6.54 2.00
C ALA A 106 3.26 6.71 1.11
N VAL A 107 2.57 7.85 1.22
CA VAL A 107 1.38 8.16 0.41
C VAL A 107 1.75 8.24 -1.07
N SER A 108 0.97 7.58 -1.93
CA SER A 108 1.31 7.41 -3.35
C SER A 108 0.22 7.80 -4.35
N ASN A 109 -1.01 8.06 -3.91
CA ASN A 109 -2.16 8.32 -4.79
C ASN A 109 -2.62 9.78 -4.83
N MET A 110 -1.86 10.71 -4.26
CA MET A 110 -2.16 12.15 -4.30
C MET A 110 -1.56 12.82 -5.54
N LEU A 111 -2.25 13.83 -6.05
CA LEU A 111 -1.76 14.72 -7.11
C LEU A 111 -1.01 15.89 -6.49
N LEU A 112 0.18 16.18 -7.00
CA LEU A 112 0.96 17.36 -6.64
C LEU A 112 0.75 18.45 -7.70
N GLU A 113 0.37 19.65 -7.28
CA GLU A 113 0.24 20.82 -8.15
C GLU A 113 1.34 21.85 -7.85
N ILE A 114 2.04 22.31 -8.88
CA ILE A 114 3.06 23.36 -8.77
C ILE A 114 2.92 24.33 -9.95
N GLY A 115 2.52 25.58 -9.68
CA GLY A 115 2.47 26.63 -10.70
C GLY A 115 1.54 26.30 -11.88
N GLY A 116 0.43 25.61 -11.63
CA GLY A 116 -0.51 25.14 -12.65
C GLY A 116 -0.09 23.86 -13.37
N LEU A 117 1.07 23.28 -13.04
CA LEU A 117 1.49 21.95 -13.51
C LEU A 117 0.99 20.89 -12.54
N GLU A 118 0.45 19.79 -13.09
CA GLU A 118 -0.08 18.67 -12.31
C GLU A 118 0.83 17.45 -12.43
N PHE A 119 1.18 16.83 -11.30
CA PHE A 119 1.97 15.60 -11.21
C PHE A 119 1.12 14.49 -10.57
N PRO A 120 0.41 13.66 -11.38
CA PRO A 120 -0.53 12.67 -10.87
C PRO A 120 0.11 11.48 -10.13
N ALA A 121 1.41 11.27 -10.30
CA ALA A 121 2.20 10.31 -9.54
C ALA A 121 3.39 11.01 -8.87
N ALA A 122 3.23 11.35 -7.59
CA ALA A 122 4.26 11.98 -6.79
C ALA A 122 4.29 11.38 -5.38
N PRO A 123 4.67 10.10 -5.23
CA PRO A 123 4.71 9.48 -3.92
C PRO A 123 5.68 10.21 -2.99
N PHE A 124 5.30 10.35 -1.73
CA PHE A 124 6.09 11.00 -0.69
C PHE A 124 5.95 10.25 0.62
N SER A 125 6.98 10.35 1.46
CA SER A 125 7.03 9.63 2.73
C SER A 125 7.63 10.50 3.83
N GLY A 126 7.34 10.13 5.07
CA GLY A 126 7.94 10.70 6.27
C GLY A 126 8.19 9.60 7.29
N TRP A 127 7.78 9.83 8.53
CA TRP A 127 7.77 8.85 9.60
C TRP A 127 6.44 8.92 10.34
N TYR A 128 6.04 7.81 10.95
CA TYR A 128 4.78 7.72 11.66
C TYR A 128 4.78 8.55 12.95
N MET A 129 3.63 9.17 13.22
CA MET A 129 3.16 9.45 14.56
C MET A 129 2.43 8.20 15.09
N SER A 130 2.73 7.77 16.30
CA SER A 130 2.30 6.46 16.83
C SER A 130 0.79 6.21 16.80
N THR A 131 -0.04 7.24 16.95
CA THR A 131 -1.51 7.14 16.90
C THR A 131 -2.06 6.81 15.51
N GLU A 132 -1.27 7.00 14.44
CA GLU A 132 -1.63 6.57 13.09
C GLU A 132 -1.62 5.04 12.94
N ILE A 133 -0.91 4.33 13.83
CA ILE A 133 -0.86 2.86 13.86
C ILE A 133 -1.71 2.33 15.01
N GLY A 134 -1.51 2.84 16.23
CA GLY A 134 -2.11 2.28 17.43
C GLY A 134 -3.59 2.62 17.64
N THR A 135 -4.22 3.41 16.76
CA THR A 135 -5.57 3.95 17.00
C THR A 135 -6.46 4.05 15.75
N ARG A 136 -5.91 4.12 14.55
CA ARG A 136 -6.65 4.27 13.29
C ARG A 136 -6.79 2.94 12.56
#